data_AF-A0A7V9Z4A6-F1
#
_entry.id   AF-A0A7V9Z4A6-F1
#
_cell.length_a   1.000
_cell.length_b   1.000
_cell.length_c   1.000
_cell.angle_alpha   90.00
_cell.angle_beta   90.00
_cell.angle_gamma   90.00
#
_symmetry.space_group_name_H-M   'P 1'
#
loop_
_entity.id
_entity.type
_entity.pdbx_description
1 polymer ?
#
loop_
_entity_poly.entity_id
_entity_poly.type
_entity_poly.pdbx_seq_one_letter_code
_entity_poly.pdbx_strand_id
1 'polypeptide(L)'
;MKRLYLFFCLLLIFIFNHTSSIAFAYSYGDPNEEKVAEVYKQMAEKLNQQPPNFAEAKEIFETVKEEIDMHMGTEPSKAVLAAIKAKEKETVLKDMRKILVLNIARRLENIEKNFDQYDTSKRLLAKAFATYEALSPIVQAKDAALDKQMRDEFDKALQSLGNPGLFGVGQKQSNIDQFKKSEDIILTSLQKQFGLKSLKVGHFSESATEKSEAVQQKDWTDLSKLKNWIPLVVLIVVIGGVVIYSLRRRRT
;
A
#
# COMPACT_ATOMS: atom_id res chain seq x y z
N MET A 1 31.83 -3.73 -44.95
CA MET A 1 31.91 -4.11 -43.52
C MET A 1 31.49 -2.97 -42.60
N LYS A 2 32.18 -1.81 -42.55
CA LYS A 2 31.83 -0.68 -41.66
C LYS A 2 30.37 -0.16 -41.78
N ARG A 3 29.81 -0.11 -42.99
CA ARG A 3 28.41 0.29 -43.21
C ARG A 3 27.38 -0.72 -42.69
N LEU A 4 27.73 -2.01 -42.66
CA LEU A 4 26.86 -3.07 -42.14
C LEU A 4 26.79 -3.02 -40.60
N TYR A 5 27.92 -2.74 -39.94
CA TYR A 5 27.98 -2.51 -38.49
C TYR A 5 27.20 -1.25 -38.07
N LEU A 6 27.29 -0.17 -38.84
CA LEU A 6 26.51 1.04 -38.60
C LEU A 6 25.00 0.80 -38.71
N PHE A 7 24.58 0.03 -39.71
CA PHE A 7 23.18 -0.33 -39.89
C PHE A 7 22.69 -1.24 -38.76
N PHE A 8 23.51 -2.21 -38.34
CA PHE A 8 23.20 -3.10 -37.22
C PHE A 8 23.08 -2.34 -35.88
N CYS A 9 23.97 -1.38 -35.62
CA CYS A 9 23.89 -0.53 -34.43
C CYS A 9 22.62 0.34 -34.41
N LEU A 10 22.25 0.92 -35.55
CA LEU A 10 21.02 1.73 -35.66
C LEU A 10 19.75 0.88 -35.46
N LEU A 11 19.76 -0.35 -35.95
CA LEU A 11 18.64 -1.28 -35.82
C LEU A 11 18.47 -1.76 -34.37
N LEU A 12 19.58 -1.99 -33.66
CA LEU A 12 19.58 -2.26 -32.21
C LEU A 12 19.00 -1.08 -31.40
N ILE A 13 19.42 0.15 -31.70
CA ILE A 13 18.90 1.35 -31.02
C ILE A 13 17.39 1.48 -31.26
N PHE A 14 16.90 1.20 -32.46
CA PHE A 14 15.48 1.25 -32.78
C PHE A 14 14.66 0.20 -32.01
N ILE A 15 15.17 -1.03 -31.88
CA ILE A 15 14.51 -2.10 -31.10
C ILE A 15 14.45 -1.74 -29.62
N PHE A 16 15.54 -1.21 -29.05
CA PHE A 16 15.60 -0.82 -27.63
C PHE A 16 14.70 0.38 -27.29
N ASN A 17 14.44 1.29 -28.23
CA ASN A 17 13.54 2.43 -28.00
C ASN A 17 12.05 2.09 -28.21
N HIS A 18 11.72 0.98 -28.87
CA HIS A 18 10.33 0.56 -29.10
C HIS A 18 9.79 -0.38 -28.02
N THR A 19 10.64 -0.92 -27.14
CA THR A 19 10.15 -1.55 -25.92
C THR A 19 9.73 -0.44 -24.96
N SER A 20 8.47 -0.02 -25.01
CA SER A 20 7.87 0.71 -23.90
C SER A 20 7.87 -0.24 -22.70
N SER A 21 8.94 -0.21 -21.91
CA SER A 21 8.89 -0.72 -20.56
C SER A 21 7.78 0.07 -19.89
N ILE A 22 6.66 -0.59 -19.60
CA ILE A 22 5.69 -0.10 -18.63
C ILE A 22 6.48 -0.11 -17.32
N ALA A 23 7.19 0.99 -17.07
CA ALA A 23 7.71 1.27 -15.76
C ALA A 23 6.48 1.47 -14.90
N PHE A 24 6.08 0.43 -14.19
CA PHE A 24 5.39 0.62 -12.93
C PHE A 24 6.38 1.43 -12.10
N ALA A 25 6.21 2.76 -12.13
CA ALA A 25 6.81 3.61 -11.14
C ALA A 25 6.29 3.03 -9.83
N TYR A 26 7.13 2.23 -9.18
CA TYR A 26 6.90 1.81 -7.81
C TYR A 26 6.86 3.13 -7.08
N SER A 27 5.64 3.62 -6.82
CA SER A 27 5.41 4.78 -5.99
C SER A 27 6.22 4.50 -4.74
N TYR A 28 7.24 5.31 -4.47
CA TYR A 28 7.92 5.30 -3.19
C TYR A 28 6.84 5.73 -2.20
N GLY A 29 6.16 4.70 -1.66
CA GLY A 29 4.73 4.74 -1.40
C GLY A 29 4.38 5.84 -0.45
N ASP A 30 3.30 6.56 -0.75
CA ASP A 30 2.62 7.28 0.32
C ASP A 30 2.32 6.22 1.40
N PRO A 31 2.89 6.33 2.61
CA PRO A 31 2.70 5.33 3.65
C PRO A 31 1.23 5.17 4.03
N ASN A 32 0.39 6.14 3.65
CA ASN A 32 -1.05 6.16 3.83
C ASN A 32 -1.81 5.56 2.64
N GLU A 33 -1.15 5.26 1.51
CA GLU A 33 -1.77 4.55 0.39
C GLU A 33 -2.15 3.13 0.82
N GLU A 34 -3.32 2.68 0.36
CA GLU A 34 -3.85 1.36 0.65
C GLU A 34 -4.06 0.61 -0.65
N LYS A 35 -3.29 -0.47 -0.82
CA LYS A 35 -3.15 -1.17 -2.10
C LYS A 35 -4.47 -1.77 -2.59
N VAL A 36 -5.29 -2.30 -1.69
CA VAL A 36 -6.59 -2.91 -2.06
C VAL A 36 -7.57 -1.82 -2.53
N ALA A 37 -7.54 -0.65 -1.88
CA ALA A 37 -8.30 0.53 -2.28
C ALA A 37 -7.89 1.05 -3.66
N GLU A 38 -6.59 1.06 -3.96
CA GLU A 38 -6.07 1.50 -5.25
C GLU A 38 -6.41 0.50 -6.37
N VAL A 39 -6.27 -0.80 -6.12
CA VAL A 39 -6.75 -1.86 -7.02
C VAL A 39 -8.23 -1.69 -7.33
N TYR A 40 -9.07 -1.39 -6.33
CA TYR A 40 -10.49 -1.15 -6.57
C TYR A 40 -10.73 0.01 -7.55
N LYS A 41 -10.03 1.13 -7.40
CA LYS A 41 -10.16 2.29 -8.32
C LYS A 41 -9.76 1.91 -9.74
N GLN A 42 -8.62 1.23 -9.90
CA GLN A 42 -8.14 0.78 -11.21
C GLN A 42 -9.09 -0.22 -11.86
N MET A 43 -9.59 -1.20 -11.09
CA MET A 43 -10.63 -2.13 -11.57
C MET A 43 -11.88 -1.38 -12.02
N ALA A 44 -12.35 -0.40 -11.23
CA ALA A 44 -13.51 0.41 -11.58
C ALA A 44 -13.29 1.18 -12.87
N GLU A 45 -12.10 1.75 -13.09
CA GLU A 45 -11.73 2.40 -14.34
C GLU A 45 -11.84 1.44 -15.53
N LYS A 46 -11.21 0.25 -15.46
CA LYS A 46 -11.24 -0.74 -16.55
C LYS A 46 -12.64 -1.26 -16.84
N LEU A 47 -13.45 -1.45 -15.80
CA LEU A 47 -14.83 -1.91 -15.94
C LEU A 47 -15.79 -0.80 -16.40
N ASN A 48 -15.39 0.48 -16.32
CA ASN A 48 -16.16 1.61 -16.84
C ASN A 48 -15.90 1.91 -18.32
N GLN A 49 -14.92 1.24 -18.95
CA GLN A 49 -14.66 1.35 -20.39
C GLN A 49 -15.83 0.80 -21.25
N GLN A 50 -15.83 1.15 -22.53
CA GLN A 50 -16.80 0.67 -23.51
C GLN A 50 -16.07 -0.01 -24.69
N PRO A 51 -16.09 -1.35 -24.79
CA PRO A 51 -16.67 -2.32 -23.85
C PRO A 51 -15.87 -2.44 -22.53
N PRO A 52 -16.48 -2.92 -21.42
CA PRO A 52 -15.76 -3.13 -20.16
C PRO A 52 -14.60 -4.12 -20.30
N ASN A 53 -13.42 -3.77 -19.78
CA ASN A 53 -12.23 -4.60 -19.87
C ASN A 53 -12.08 -5.52 -18.65
N PHE A 54 -12.76 -6.67 -18.69
CA PHE A 54 -12.71 -7.70 -17.63
C PHE A 54 -11.36 -8.41 -17.54
N ALA A 55 -10.59 -8.50 -18.63
CA ALA A 55 -9.29 -9.17 -18.64
C ALA A 55 -8.29 -8.37 -17.80
N GLU A 56 -8.18 -7.07 -18.06
CA GLU A 56 -7.28 -6.20 -17.30
C GLU A 56 -7.76 -6.03 -15.84
N ALA A 57 -9.08 -5.95 -15.60
CA ALA A 57 -9.61 -5.94 -14.24
C ALA A 57 -9.24 -7.22 -13.45
N LYS A 58 -9.16 -8.37 -14.11
CA LYS A 58 -8.70 -9.64 -13.51
C LYS A 58 -7.23 -9.57 -13.11
N GLU A 59 -6.37 -9.12 -14.03
CA GLU A 59 -4.93 -9.00 -13.80
C GLU A 59 -4.65 -8.04 -12.63
N ILE A 60 -5.35 -6.90 -12.60
CA ILE A 60 -5.27 -5.92 -11.51
C ILE A 60 -5.70 -6.56 -10.17
N PHE A 61 -6.83 -7.28 -10.14
CA PHE A 61 -7.31 -7.94 -8.92
C PHE A 61 -6.33 -9.00 -8.39
N GLU A 62 -5.71 -9.78 -9.28
CA GLU A 62 -4.77 -10.84 -8.90
C GLU A 62 -3.55 -10.29 -8.12
N THR A 63 -3.21 -9.01 -8.27
CA THR A 63 -2.10 -8.37 -7.53
C THR A 63 -2.32 -8.23 -6.02
N VAL A 64 -3.58 -8.27 -5.55
CA VAL A 64 -3.95 -8.18 -4.11
C VAL A 64 -4.66 -9.43 -3.60
N LYS A 65 -4.94 -10.39 -4.47
CA LYS A 65 -5.64 -11.63 -4.11
C LYS A 65 -4.96 -12.36 -2.95
N GLU A 66 -3.64 -12.48 -2.97
CA GLU A 66 -2.90 -13.19 -1.92
C GLU A 66 -3.07 -12.50 -0.56
N GLU A 67 -2.94 -11.17 -0.51
CA GLU A 67 -3.15 -10.38 0.71
C GLU A 67 -4.58 -10.53 1.25
N ILE A 68 -5.58 -10.46 0.35
CA ILE A 68 -6.99 -10.66 0.71
C ILE A 68 -7.18 -12.07 1.27
N ASP A 69 -6.68 -13.10 0.60
CA ASP A 69 -6.84 -14.48 1.02
C ASP A 69 -6.19 -14.76 2.39
N MET A 70 -5.03 -14.14 2.65
CA MET A 70 -4.32 -14.28 3.93
C MET A 70 -5.05 -13.60 5.10
N HIS A 71 -5.72 -12.47 4.87
CA HIS A 71 -6.33 -11.68 5.95
C HIS A 71 -7.84 -11.87 6.07
N MET A 72 -8.49 -12.37 5.02
CA MET A 72 -9.95 -12.46 4.91
C MET A 72 -10.44 -13.86 4.49
N GLY A 73 -9.52 -14.82 4.34
CA GLY A 73 -9.83 -16.12 3.75
C GLY A 73 -10.17 -16.05 2.27
N THR A 74 -10.38 -17.21 1.64
CA THR A 74 -10.50 -17.29 0.18
C THR A 74 -11.87 -16.89 -0.40
N GLU A 75 -12.90 -16.75 0.44
CA GLU A 75 -14.27 -16.52 -0.02
C GLU A 75 -14.44 -15.18 -0.76
N PRO A 76 -13.96 -14.03 -0.24
CA PRO A 76 -14.14 -12.75 -0.93
C PRO A 76 -13.45 -12.72 -2.30
N SER A 77 -12.23 -13.26 -2.40
CA SER A 77 -11.51 -13.33 -3.67
C SER A 77 -12.19 -14.23 -4.70
N LYS A 78 -12.75 -15.36 -4.26
CA LYS A 78 -13.52 -16.25 -5.14
C LYS A 78 -14.77 -15.56 -5.70
N ALA A 79 -15.48 -14.78 -4.88
CA ALA A 79 -16.66 -14.04 -5.32
C ALA A 79 -16.32 -13.04 -6.44
N VAL A 80 -15.26 -12.24 -6.24
CA VAL A 80 -14.78 -11.27 -7.25
C VAL A 80 -14.39 -11.97 -8.56
N LEU A 81 -13.56 -13.02 -8.48
CA LEU A 81 -13.12 -13.76 -9.68
C LEU A 81 -14.28 -14.43 -10.41
N ALA A 82 -15.28 -14.94 -9.69
CA ALA A 82 -16.48 -15.52 -10.30
C ALA A 82 -17.29 -14.46 -11.06
N ALA A 83 -17.49 -13.28 -10.46
CA ALA A 83 -18.19 -12.16 -11.10
C ALA A 83 -17.44 -11.63 -12.33
N ILE A 84 -16.11 -11.55 -12.28
CA ILE A 84 -15.27 -11.20 -13.44
C ILE A 84 -15.46 -12.21 -14.57
N LYS A 85 -15.42 -13.52 -14.25
CA LYS A 85 -15.63 -14.59 -15.23
C LYS A 85 -17.02 -14.54 -15.87
N ALA A 86 -18.03 -14.20 -15.07
CA ALA A 86 -19.42 -14.01 -15.53
C ALA A 86 -19.64 -12.69 -16.28
N LYS A 87 -18.63 -11.81 -16.37
CA LYS A 87 -18.70 -10.47 -16.96
C LYS A 87 -19.78 -9.58 -16.31
N GLU A 88 -19.98 -9.74 -15.00
CA GLU A 88 -20.94 -8.97 -14.23
C GLU A 88 -20.28 -7.77 -13.54
N LYS A 89 -20.12 -6.67 -14.27
CA LYS A 89 -19.48 -5.43 -13.78
C LYS A 89 -19.98 -5.01 -12.39
N GLU A 90 -21.29 -4.88 -12.22
CA GLU A 90 -21.86 -4.38 -10.96
C GLU A 90 -21.64 -5.34 -9.80
N THR A 91 -21.63 -6.65 -10.07
CA THR A 91 -21.31 -7.67 -9.06
C THR A 91 -19.84 -7.56 -8.64
N VAL A 92 -18.91 -7.40 -9.59
CA VAL A 92 -17.48 -7.20 -9.30
C VAL A 92 -17.26 -5.99 -8.40
N LEU A 93 -17.83 -4.83 -8.77
CA LEU A 93 -17.67 -3.60 -7.99
C LEU A 93 -18.33 -3.71 -6.61
N LYS A 94 -19.50 -4.36 -6.52
CA LYS A 94 -20.17 -4.61 -5.24
C LYS A 94 -19.33 -5.47 -4.31
N ASP A 95 -18.74 -6.55 -4.82
CA ASP A 95 -17.94 -7.46 -3.99
C ASP A 95 -16.62 -6.83 -3.57
N MET A 96 -15.96 -6.06 -4.45
CA MET A 96 -14.80 -5.26 -4.08
C MET A 96 -15.11 -4.24 -2.98
N ARG A 97 -16.24 -3.53 -3.05
CA ARG A 97 -16.64 -2.59 -1.99
C ARG A 97 -16.82 -3.28 -0.64
N LYS A 98 -17.35 -4.49 -0.62
CA LYS A 98 -17.43 -5.30 0.61
C LYS A 98 -16.04 -5.64 1.14
N ILE A 99 -15.12 -6.04 0.27
CA ILE A 99 -13.71 -6.29 0.66
C ILE A 99 -13.09 -5.04 1.29
N LEU A 100 -13.33 -3.85 0.74
CA LEU A 100 -12.83 -2.60 1.33
C LEU A 100 -13.40 -2.36 2.74
N VAL A 101 -14.69 -2.63 2.95
CA VAL A 101 -15.30 -2.54 4.31
C VAL A 101 -14.66 -3.55 5.27
N LEU A 102 -14.40 -4.78 4.84
CA LEU A 102 -13.70 -5.78 5.64
C LEU A 102 -12.25 -5.37 5.94
N ASN A 103 -11.59 -4.67 5.01
CA ASN A 103 -10.24 -4.13 5.20
C ASN A 103 -10.23 -3.01 6.26
N ILE A 104 -11.23 -2.13 6.25
CA ILE A 104 -11.41 -1.13 7.31
C ILE A 104 -11.62 -1.83 8.66
N ALA A 105 -12.54 -2.81 8.72
CA ALA A 105 -12.85 -3.56 9.94
C ALA A 105 -11.62 -4.20 10.59
N ARG A 106 -10.83 -4.97 9.83
CA ARG A 106 -9.62 -5.61 10.37
C ARG A 106 -8.60 -4.61 10.90
N ARG A 107 -8.49 -3.43 10.28
CA ARG A 107 -7.50 -2.42 10.66
C ARG A 107 -7.91 -1.73 11.95
N LEU A 108 -9.18 -1.37 12.08
CA LEU A 108 -9.72 -0.80 13.32
C LEU A 108 -9.63 -1.80 14.48
N GLU A 109 -9.96 -3.07 14.26
CA GLU A 109 -9.80 -4.13 15.26
C GLU A 109 -8.33 -4.28 15.70
N ASN A 110 -7.38 -4.22 14.75
CA ASN A 110 -5.95 -4.29 15.07
C ASN A 110 -5.46 -3.06 15.85
N ILE A 111 -6.03 -1.88 15.61
CA ILE A 111 -5.74 -0.67 16.39
C ILE A 111 -6.28 -0.84 17.81
N GLU A 112 -7.51 -1.33 17.98
CA GLU A 112 -8.11 -1.55 19.31
C GLU A 112 -7.22 -2.48 20.16
N LYS A 113 -6.69 -3.56 19.57
CA LYS A 113 -5.82 -4.52 20.25
C LYS A 113 -4.43 -3.96 20.59
N ASN A 114 -3.91 -3.04 19.78
CA ASN A 114 -2.57 -2.47 19.92
C ASN A 114 -2.63 -0.95 20.18
N PHE A 115 -3.64 -0.51 20.93
CA PHE A 115 -4.00 0.89 21.04
C PHE A 115 -2.88 1.77 21.66
N ASP A 116 -2.04 1.17 22.49
CA ASP A 116 -0.87 1.78 23.11
C ASP A 116 0.29 2.03 22.13
N GLN A 117 0.31 1.34 20.98
CA GLN A 117 1.33 1.47 19.95
C GLN A 117 1.01 2.65 19.00
N TYR A 118 1.21 3.88 19.45
CA TYR A 118 0.79 5.10 18.73
C TYR A 118 1.17 5.12 17.23
N ASP A 119 2.43 4.88 16.87
CA ASP A 119 2.87 4.97 15.47
C ASP A 119 2.22 3.90 14.59
N THR A 120 2.10 2.68 15.11
CA THR A 120 1.42 1.56 14.42
C THR A 120 -0.06 1.87 14.25
N SER A 121 -0.72 2.29 15.32
CA SER A 121 -2.15 2.61 15.34
C SER A 121 -2.49 3.77 14.41
N LYS A 122 -1.66 4.83 14.42
CA LYS A 122 -1.80 5.98 13.52
C LYS A 122 -1.66 5.58 12.05
N ARG A 123 -0.67 4.75 11.71
CA ARG A 123 -0.49 4.25 10.34
C ARG A 123 -1.66 3.39 9.89
N LEU A 124 -2.11 2.46 10.74
CA LEU A 124 -3.26 1.61 10.44
C LEU A 124 -4.54 2.45 10.23
N LEU A 125 -4.73 3.49 11.04
CA LEU A 125 -5.88 4.38 10.93
C LEU A 125 -5.84 5.19 9.63
N ALA A 126 -4.66 5.71 9.27
CA ALA A 126 -4.49 6.42 8.00
C ALA A 126 -4.80 5.52 6.80
N LYS A 127 -4.37 4.25 6.83
CA LYS A 127 -4.71 3.26 5.79
C LYS A 127 -6.20 2.93 5.76
N ALA A 128 -6.83 2.75 6.92
CA ALA A 128 -8.28 2.55 6.99
C ALA A 128 -9.05 3.75 6.42
N PHE A 129 -8.60 4.97 6.71
CA PHE A 129 -9.17 6.19 6.15
C PHE A 129 -8.94 6.28 4.63
N ALA A 130 -7.76 5.95 4.12
CA ALA A 130 -7.51 5.87 2.67
C ALA A 130 -8.38 4.82 1.96
N THR A 131 -8.65 3.69 2.61
CA THR A 131 -9.64 2.71 2.13
C THR A 131 -11.04 3.32 2.10
N TYR A 132 -11.42 4.08 3.13
CA TYR A 132 -12.70 4.80 3.15
C TYR A 132 -12.79 5.85 2.03
N GLU A 133 -11.73 6.60 1.73
CA GLU A 133 -11.73 7.56 0.63
C GLU A 133 -12.09 6.94 -0.72
N ALA A 134 -11.71 5.67 -0.95
CA ALA A 134 -12.12 4.96 -2.16
C ALA A 134 -13.62 4.60 -2.19
N LEU A 135 -14.26 4.49 -1.02
CA LEU A 135 -15.70 4.28 -0.86
C LEU A 135 -16.50 5.59 -0.82
N SER A 136 -15.87 6.68 -0.39
CA SER A 136 -16.50 7.99 -0.14
C SER A 136 -17.37 8.49 -1.31
N PRO A 137 -16.95 8.44 -2.59
CA PRO A 137 -17.80 8.90 -3.70
C PRO A 137 -19.17 8.19 -3.75
N ILE A 138 -19.23 6.92 -3.36
CA ILE A 138 -20.45 6.10 -3.38
C ILE A 138 -21.29 6.36 -2.14
N VAL A 139 -20.64 6.57 -0.99
CA VAL A 139 -21.32 6.98 0.23
C VAL A 139 -21.95 8.34 0.02
N GLN A 140 -21.17 9.32 -0.43
CA GLN A 140 -21.60 10.70 -0.69
C GLN A 140 -22.74 10.78 -1.71
N ALA A 141 -22.66 10.01 -2.80
CA ALA A 141 -23.73 9.99 -3.82
C ALA A 141 -25.08 9.49 -3.27
N LYS A 142 -25.05 8.65 -2.23
CA LYS A 142 -26.26 8.10 -1.60
C LYS A 142 -26.70 8.89 -0.36
N ASP A 143 -25.74 9.37 0.43
CA ASP A 143 -25.94 10.08 1.68
C ASP A 143 -24.69 10.93 2.01
N ALA A 144 -24.74 12.20 1.63
CA ALA A 144 -23.64 13.15 1.89
C ALA A 144 -23.47 13.46 3.39
N ALA A 145 -24.53 13.36 4.19
CA ALA A 145 -24.44 13.57 5.64
C ALA A 145 -23.70 12.40 6.30
N LEU A 146 -23.96 11.17 5.83
CA LEU A 146 -23.21 10.00 6.25
C LEU A 146 -21.72 10.11 5.86
N ASP A 147 -21.40 10.57 4.65
CA ASP A 147 -19.99 10.75 4.25
C ASP A 147 -19.25 11.71 5.18
N LYS A 148 -19.88 12.85 5.48
CA LYS A 148 -19.34 13.80 6.46
C LYS A 148 -19.15 13.16 7.83
N GLN A 149 -20.15 12.43 8.32
CA GLN A 149 -20.08 11.75 9.61
C GLN A 149 -18.91 10.76 9.66
N MET A 150 -18.67 9.98 8.60
CA MET A 150 -17.55 9.03 8.56
C MET A 150 -16.21 9.75 8.67
N ARG A 151 -16.01 10.85 7.93
CA ARG A 151 -14.79 11.68 8.02
C ARG A 151 -14.60 12.23 9.43
N ASP A 152 -15.67 12.78 10.02
CA ASP A 152 -15.64 13.29 11.40
C ASP A 152 -15.29 12.17 12.42
N GLU A 153 -15.75 10.94 12.21
CA GLU A 153 -15.43 9.80 13.10
C GLU A 153 -14.00 9.28 12.90
N PHE A 154 -13.45 9.27 11.68
CA PHE A 154 -12.03 8.98 11.46
C PHE A 154 -11.14 10.03 12.13
N ASP A 155 -11.52 11.31 12.09
CA ASP A 155 -10.82 12.38 12.79
C ASP A 155 -10.88 12.21 14.32
N LYS A 156 -12.05 11.85 14.87
CA LYS A 156 -12.19 11.55 16.30
C LYS A 156 -11.35 10.33 16.70
N ALA A 157 -11.36 9.28 15.90
CA ALA A 157 -10.51 8.10 16.12
C ALA A 157 -9.03 8.50 16.13
N LEU A 158 -8.59 9.37 15.20
CA LEU A 158 -7.20 9.84 15.15
C LEU A 158 -6.84 10.66 16.39
N GLN A 159 -7.71 11.58 16.80
CA GLN A 159 -7.50 12.38 18.01
C GLN A 159 -7.45 11.50 19.27
N SER A 160 -8.24 10.43 19.30
CA SER A 160 -8.30 9.50 20.43
C SER A 160 -7.02 8.69 20.62
N LEU A 161 -6.19 8.50 19.58
CA LEU A 161 -4.88 7.86 19.72
C LEU A 161 -3.92 8.67 20.62
N GLY A 162 -4.23 9.95 20.89
CA GLY A 162 -3.35 10.85 21.63
C GLY A 162 -2.17 11.32 20.77
N ASN A 163 -1.10 11.71 21.45
CA ASN A 163 0.18 12.09 20.81
C ASN A 163 1.29 11.92 21.86
N PRO A 164 2.34 11.11 21.64
CA PRO A 164 3.45 11.01 22.59
C PRO A 164 4.24 12.32 22.74
N GLY A 165 4.17 13.21 21.75
CA GLY A 165 4.95 14.46 21.72
C GLY A 165 6.43 14.23 21.39
N LEU A 166 7.12 15.30 20.99
CA LEU A 166 8.57 15.24 20.74
C LEU A 166 9.29 15.50 22.07
N PHE A 167 9.95 14.48 22.63
CA PHE A 167 10.55 14.53 23.97
C PHE A 167 9.54 14.95 25.07
N GLY A 168 8.28 14.54 24.93
CA GLY A 168 7.18 14.88 25.85
C GLY A 168 6.56 16.27 25.64
N VAL A 169 7.11 17.10 24.76
CA VAL A 169 6.49 18.38 24.39
C VAL A 169 5.32 18.12 23.45
N GLY A 170 4.13 18.65 23.82
CA GLY A 170 2.90 18.50 23.03
C GLY A 170 2.20 17.15 23.22
N GLN A 171 2.49 16.44 24.32
CA GLN A 171 1.84 15.18 24.65
C GLN A 171 0.31 15.36 24.79
N LYS A 172 -0.44 14.42 24.22
CA LYS A 172 -1.88 14.28 24.41
C LYS A 172 -2.18 12.87 24.88
N GLN A 173 -3.00 12.77 25.92
CA GLN A 173 -3.41 11.47 26.45
C GLN A 173 -4.31 10.74 25.44
N SER A 174 -4.09 9.44 25.29
CA SER A 174 -4.96 8.59 24.48
C SER A 174 -6.30 8.32 25.21
N ASN A 175 -7.34 8.04 24.43
CA ASN A 175 -8.70 7.78 24.91
C ASN A 175 -9.31 6.59 24.15
N ILE A 176 -9.14 5.39 24.71
CA ILE A 176 -9.61 4.15 24.08
C ILE A 176 -11.13 4.08 23.97
N ASP A 177 -11.87 4.68 24.92
CA ASP A 177 -13.34 4.65 24.88
C ASP A 177 -13.88 5.50 23.72
N GLN A 178 -13.26 6.65 23.46
CA GLN A 178 -13.58 7.46 22.28
C GLN A 178 -13.20 6.73 20.98
N PHE A 179 -12.08 6.02 20.95
CA PHE A 179 -11.69 5.20 19.80
C PHE A 179 -12.75 4.15 19.49
N LYS A 180 -13.12 3.32 20.48
CA LYS A 180 -14.12 2.25 20.34
C LYS A 180 -15.47 2.78 19.89
N LYS A 181 -15.86 3.95 20.39
CA LYS A 181 -17.11 4.62 19.96
C LYS A 181 -17.05 5.01 18.48
N SER A 182 -15.96 5.63 18.05
CA SER A 182 -15.78 6.01 16.64
C SER A 182 -15.67 4.78 15.73
N GLU A 183 -14.95 3.75 16.16
CA GLU A 183 -14.88 2.46 15.49
C GLU A 183 -16.27 1.84 15.29
N ASP A 184 -17.07 1.70 16.36
CA ASP A 184 -18.41 1.14 16.28
C ASP A 184 -19.31 1.91 15.30
N ILE A 185 -19.27 3.25 15.35
CA ILE A 185 -20.04 4.10 14.44
C ILE A 185 -19.60 3.88 12.99
N ILE A 186 -18.29 3.88 12.71
CA ILE A 186 -17.74 3.65 11.36
C ILE A 186 -18.18 2.27 10.86
N LEU A 187 -17.95 1.23 11.65
CA LEU A 187 -18.18 -0.15 11.25
C LEU A 187 -19.67 -0.45 11.05
N THR A 188 -20.52 -0.04 11.99
CA THR A 188 -21.98 -0.24 11.87
C THR A 188 -22.56 0.53 10.68
N SER A 189 -22.08 1.75 10.45
CA SER A 189 -22.52 2.58 9.32
C SER A 189 -22.15 1.97 7.98
N LEU A 190 -20.90 1.55 7.80
CA LEU A 190 -20.42 0.93 6.58
C LEU A 190 -21.07 -0.44 6.36
N GLN A 191 -21.21 -1.25 7.41
CA GLN A 191 -21.91 -2.53 7.35
C GLN A 191 -23.33 -2.36 6.80
N LYS A 192 -24.08 -1.39 7.33
CA LYS A 192 -25.43 -1.07 6.88
C LYS A 192 -25.44 -0.52 5.45
N GLN A 193 -24.55 0.41 5.14
CA GLN A 193 -24.48 1.07 3.83
C GLN A 193 -24.23 0.08 2.69
N PHE A 194 -23.38 -0.94 2.93
CA PHE A 194 -22.98 -1.93 1.94
C PHE A 194 -23.65 -3.31 2.12
N GLY A 195 -24.56 -3.45 3.08
CA GLY A 195 -25.37 -4.65 3.29
C GLY A 195 -24.56 -5.89 3.67
N LEU A 196 -23.54 -5.76 4.53
CA LEU A 196 -22.78 -6.90 5.02
C LEU A 196 -23.51 -7.59 6.17
N LYS A 197 -23.59 -8.93 6.12
CA LYS A 197 -24.18 -9.74 7.21
C LYS A 197 -23.30 -9.77 8.46
N SER A 198 -21.99 -9.70 8.27
CA SER A 198 -20.97 -9.77 9.32
C SER A 198 -19.73 -9.01 8.86
N LEU A 199 -19.01 -8.43 9.81
CA LEU A 199 -17.68 -7.85 9.62
C LEU A 199 -16.55 -8.77 10.09
N LYS A 200 -16.88 -9.89 10.74
CA LYS A 200 -15.88 -10.88 11.15
C LYS A 200 -15.36 -11.62 9.94
N VAL A 201 -14.04 -11.64 9.79
CA VAL A 201 -13.36 -12.46 8.78
C VAL A 201 -12.31 -13.35 9.45
N GLY A 202 -12.21 -14.59 8.98
CA GLY A 202 -11.46 -15.66 9.66
C GLY A 202 -9.95 -15.59 9.46
N HIS A 203 -9.24 -15.75 10.59
CA HIS A 203 -7.78 -15.76 10.82
C HIS A 203 -7.05 -14.41 10.74
N PHE A 204 -7.42 -13.48 11.61
CA PHE A 204 -6.51 -12.40 12.03
C PHE A 204 -5.40 -12.97 12.92
N SER A 205 -4.36 -13.56 12.32
CA SER A 205 -3.12 -13.85 13.06
C SER A 205 -2.39 -12.53 13.33
N GLU A 206 -2.11 -12.22 14.59
CA GLU A 206 -1.31 -11.06 15.04
C GLU A 206 0.03 -10.91 14.28
N SER A 207 0.55 -12.00 13.71
CA SER A 207 1.76 -12.06 12.90
C SER A 207 1.67 -11.35 11.54
N ALA A 208 0.46 -10.96 11.12
CA ALA A 208 0.19 -10.19 9.91
C ALA A 208 0.10 -8.67 10.16
N THR A 209 0.58 -8.21 11.32
CA THR A 209 1.02 -6.82 11.47
C THR A 209 1.88 -6.53 10.25
N GLU A 210 1.43 -5.61 9.39
CA GLU A 210 2.19 -5.16 8.22
C GLU A 210 3.64 -5.11 8.67
N LYS A 211 4.49 -5.96 8.08
CA LYS A 211 5.93 -5.74 8.17
C LYS A 211 6.02 -4.30 7.78
N SER A 212 6.35 -3.46 8.76
CA SER A 212 6.73 -2.12 8.43
C SER A 212 7.72 -2.33 7.29
N GLU A 213 7.57 -1.57 6.23
CA GLU A 213 8.78 -0.97 5.72
C GLU A 213 9.33 -0.14 6.89
N ALA A 214 9.86 -0.84 7.91
CA ALA A 214 11.06 -0.46 8.57
C ALA A 214 11.88 -0.11 7.36
N VAL A 215 12.14 1.19 7.21
CA VAL A 215 13.44 1.65 6.80
C VAL A 215 14.37 0.53 7.22
N GLN A 216 14.76 -0.33 6.26
CA GLN A 216 15.92 -1.14 6.48
C GLN A 216 16.93 -0.03 6.70
N GLN A 217 17.22 0.25 7.97
CA GLN A 217 18.51 0.72 8.38
C GLN A 217 19.40 -0.43 7.93
N LYS A 218 19.68 -0.38 6.62
CA LYS A 218 20.57 -1.25 5.92
C LYS A 218 21.84 -0.90 6.65
N ASP A 219 22.27 -1.86 7.42
CA ASP A 219 23.15 -1.73 8.60
C ASP A 219 24.58 -1.41 8.15
N TRP A 220 24.75 -0.42 7.27
CA TRP A 220 26.00 0.01 6.67
C TRP A 220 26.78 0.94 7.61
N THR A 221 26.12 1.49 8.62
CA THR A 221 26.72 2.40 9.61
C THR A 221 27.14 1.70 10.89
N ASP A 222 26.83 0.40 11.06
CA ASP A 222 27.33 -0.38 12.20
C ASP A 222 28.81 -0.74 11.96
N LEU A 223 29.70 0.07 12.53
CA LEU A 223 31.15 -0.05 12.39
C LEU A 223 31.72 -1.30 13.09
N SER A 224 30.90 -2.03 13.86
CA SER A 224 31.32 -3.26 14.55
C SER A 224 31.42 -4.48 13.62
N LYS A 225 30.76 -4.45 12.45
CA LYS A 225 30.76 -5.56 11.50
C LYS A 225 31.85 -5.39 10.45
N LEU A 226 32.81 -6.32 10.43
CA LEU A 226 33.96 -6.32 9.51
C LEU A 226 33.59 -6.20 8.02
N LYS A 227 32.40 -6.69 7.63
CA LYS A 227 31.89 -6.62 6.25
C LYS A 227 31.58 -5.19 5.79
N ASN A 228 31.31 -4.27 6.72
CA ASN A 228 31.00 -2.87 6.40
C ASN A 228 32.25 -2.04 6.06
N TRP A 229 33.45 -2.56 6.33
CA TRP A 229 34.72 -1.92 5.97
C TRP A 229 35.17 -2.23 4.53
N ILE A 230 34.60 -3.27 3.91
CA ILE A 230 34.99 -3.72 2.57
C ILE A 230 34.89 -2.58 1.53
N PRO A 231 33.81 -1.78 1.47
CA PRO A 231 33.71 -0.67 0.51
C PRO A 231 34.79 0.41 0.74
N LEU A 232 35.13 0.68 2.00
CA LEU A 232 36.12 1.70 2.36
C LEU A 232 37.54 1.26 1.96
N VAL A 233 37.87 -0.01 2.16
CA VAL A 233 39.15 -0.60 1.74
C VAL A 233 39.28 -0.59 0.22
N VAL A 234 38.21 -0.95 -0.51
CA VAL A 234 38.20 -0.88 -1.99
C VAL A 234 38.42 0.56 -2.47
N LEU A 235 37.77 1.54 -1.85
CA LEU A 235 37.95 2.95 -2.18
C LEU A 235 39.41 3.40 -1.98
N ILE A 236 40.02 3.04 -0.84
CA ILE A 236 41.43 3.37 -0.53
C ILE A 236 42.37 2.72 -1.55
N VAL A 237 42.13 1.47 -1.94
CA VAL A 237 42.95 0.77 -2.95
C VAL A 237 42.83 1.44 -4.32
N VAL A 238 41.62 1.85 -4.73
CA VAL A 238 41.41 2.56 -6.00
C VAL A 238 42.12 3.92 -5.98
N ILE A 239 41.95 4.71 -4.92
CA ILE A 239 42.63 6.01 -4.77
C ILE A 239 44.15 5.82 -4.76
N GLY A 240 44.66 4.86 -3.98
CA GLY A 240 46.09 4.54 -3.95
C GLY A 240 46.62 4.11 -5.31
N GLY A 241 45.87 3.28 -6.05
CA GLY A 241 46.21 2.86 -7.41
C GLY A 241 46.27 4.03 -8.39
N VAL A 242 45.31 4.96 -8.32
CA VAL A 242 45.29 6.18 -9.14
C VAL A 242 46.47 7.09 -8.78
N VAL A 243 46.77 7.28 -7.50
CA VAL A 243 47.91 8.10 -7.05
C VAL A 243 49.22 7.49 -7.53
N ILE A 244 49.44 6.19 -7.34
CA ILE A 244 50.65 5.47 -7.79
C ILE A 244 50.79 5.54 -9.31
N TYR A 245 49.70 5.33 -10.04
CA TYR A 245 49.67 5.43 -11.50
C TYR A 245 50.02 6.85 -11.97
N SER A 246 49.45 7.88 -11.32
CA SER A 246 49.73 9.29 -11.64
C SER A 246 51.17 9.69 -11.34
N LEU A 247 51.75 9.17 -10.25
CA LEU A 247 53.14 9.42 -9.87
C LEU A 247 54.13 8.70 -10.81
N ARG A 248 53.81 7.48 -11.26
CA ARG A 248 54.60 6.76 -12.28
C ARG A 248 54.57 7.48 -13.62
N ARG A 249 53.40 7.97 -14.05
CA ARG A 249 53.25 8.73 -15.29
C ARG A 249 53.98 10.09 -15.29
N ARG A 250 54.28 10.66 -14.12
CA ARG A 250 55.09 11.89 -14.01
C ARG A 250 56.61 11.64 -13.97
N ARG A 251 57.05 10.39 -13.82
CA ARG A 251 58.47 9.99 -13.81
C ARG A 251 58.93 9.32 -15.11
N THR A 252 58.03 9.19 -16.09
CA THR A 252 58.34 8.82 -17.49
C THR A 252 58.10 10.04 -18.35
#